data_AF-A0A316PPH0-F1
#
_entry.id   AF-A0A316PPH0-F1
#
_cell.length_a   1.000
_cell.length_b   1.000
_cell.length_c   1.000
_cell.angle_alpha   90.00
_cell.angle_beta   90.00
_cell.angle_gamma   90.00
#
_symmetry.space_group_name_H-M   'P 1'
#
loop_
_entity.id
_entity.type
_entity.pdbx_description
1 polymer ?
#
loop_
_entity_poly.entity_id
_entity_poly.type
_entity_poly.pdbx_seq_one_letter_code
_entity_poly.pdbx_strand_id
1 'polypeptide(L)' 'MKLVRTENAVGCVLCHDITQIIKGVTKDAVFRKGHIVRQED' A
#
# COMPACT_ATOMS: atom_id res chain seq x y z
N MET A 1 0.32 14.41 -6.07
CA MET A 1 0.51 12.95 -6.10
C MET A 1 1.29 12.59 -7.35
N LYS A 2 2.23 11.65 -7.26
CA LYS A 2 3.00 11.14 -8.41
C LYS A 2 2.39 9.80 -8.82
N LEU A 3 2.15 9.59 -10.11
CA LEU A 3 1.77 8.28 -10.61
C LEU A 3 3.04 7.41 -10.70
N VAL A 4 3.01 6.23 -10.07
CA VAL A 4 4.07 5.23 -10.16
C VAL A 4 3.44 3.92 -10.58
N ARG A 5 4.11 3.16 -11.46
CA ARG A 5 3.69 1.80 -11.77
C ARG A 5 3.97 0.93 -10.54
N THR A 6 3.06 0.03 -10.20
CA THR A 6 3.17 -0.84 -9.01
C THR A 6 4.49 -1.62 -8.98
N GLU A 7 4.93 -2.10 -10.14
CA GLU A 7 6.21 -2.81 -10.34
C GLU A 7 7.46 -1.98 -10.00
N ASN A 8 7.35 -0.65 -10.04
CA ASN A 8 8.44 0.29 -9.74
C ASN A 8 8.25 0.98 -8.39
N ALA A 9 7.31 0.51 -7.56
CA ALA A 9 6.96 1.16 -6.31
C ALA A 9 7.93 0.85 -5.16
N VAL A 10 8.79 -0.16 -5.28
CA VAL A 10 9.78 -0.52 -4.24
C VAL A 10 10.63 0.70 -3.86
N GLY A 11 10.73 0.97 -2.56
CA GLY A 11 11.40 2.15 -2.00
C GLY A 11 10.56 3.43 -1.98
N CYS A 12 9.35 3.44 -2.54
CA CYS A 12 8.44 4.59 -2.45
C CYS A 12 7.71 4.61 -1.10
N VAL A 13 7.43 5.83 -0.61
CA VAL A 13 6.66 6.04 0.62
C VAL A 13 5.17 6.24 0.28
N LEU A 14 4.30 5.52 0.97
CA LEU A 14 2.86 5.68 0.82
C LEU A 14 2.38 6.99 1.45
N CYS A 15 1.66 7.80 0.66
CA CYS A 15 1.10 9.07 1.11
C CYS A 15 -0.18 8.91 1.97
N HIS A 16 -0.84 7.75 1.86
CA HIS A 16 -2.09 7.42 2.51
C HIS A 16 -2.11 5.94 2.91
N ASP A 17 -3.04 5.58 3.78
CA ASP A 17 -3.30 4.19 4.15
C ASP A 17 -3.91 3.43 2.95
N ILE A 18 -3.54 2.16 2.81
CA ILE A 18 -4.15 1.23 1.86
C ILE A 18 -4.93 0.19 2.67
N THR A 19 -6.24 0.21 2.51
CA THR A 19 -7.15 -0.73 3.17
C THR A 19 -7.44 -1.91 2.26
N GLN A 20 -7.24 -3.12 2.77
CA GLN A 20 -7.70 -4.33 2.11
C GLN A 20 -9.15 -4.58 2.49
N ILE A 21 -10.02 -4.74 1.49
CA ILE A 21 -11.44 -5.02 1.70
C ILE A 21 -11.76 -6.37 1.06
N ILE A 22 -11.88 -7.41 1.90
CA ILE A 22 -12.36 -8.73 1.50
C ILE A 22 -13.74 -8.92 2.13
N LYS A 23 -14.77 -8.98 1.30
CA LYS A 23 -16.17 -9.07 1.74
C LYS A 23 -16.37 -10.29 2.63
N GLY A 24 -16.88 -10.06 3.84
CA GLY A 24 -17.16 -11.12 4.82
C GLY A 24 -15.93 -11.65 5.56
N VAL A 25 -14.73 -11.10 5.30
CA VAL A 25 -13.49 -11.59 5.90
C VAL A 25 -12.77 -10.47 6.66
N THR A 26 -12.40 -9.37 5.99
CA THR A 26 -11.60 -8.31 6.62
C THR A 26 -11.81 -6.96 5.93
N LYS A 27 -11.82 -5.90 6.73
CA LYS A 27 -11.73 -4.50 6.27
C LYS A 27 -10.79 -3.76 7.21
N ASP A 28 -9.50 -3.77 6.89
CA ASP A 28 -8.47 -3.11 7.68
C ASP A 28 -7.32 -2.58 6.82
N ALA A 29 -6.56 -1.62 7.36
CA ALA A 29 -5.39 -1.04 6.73
C ALA A 29 -4.22 -2.03 6.76
N VAL A 30 -3.94 -2.66 5.62
CA VAL A 30 -2.79 -3.54 5.45
C VAL A 30 -1.48 -2.75 5.31
N PHE A 31 -1.56 -1.54 4.78
CA PHE A 31 -0.45 -0.59 4.77
C PHE A 31 -0.91 0.75 5.33
N ARG A 32 -0.03 1.38 6.10
CA ARG A 32 -0.28 2.71 6.69
C ARG A 32 0.56 3.76 5.99
N LYS A 33 0.10 5.01 6.05
CA LYS A 33 0.83 6.19 5.58
C LYS A 33 2.24 6.18 6.19
N GLY A 34 3.23 6.46 5.37
CA GLY A 34 4.64 6.42 5.75
C GLY A 34 5.29 5.06 5.56
N HIS A 35 4.54 4.01 5.22
CA HIS A 35 5.10 2.72 4.83
C HIS A 35 5.99 2.86 3.59
N ILE A 36 7.14 2.20 3.63
CA ILE A 36 8.08 2.11 2.51
C ILE A 36 7.84 0.77 1.83
N VAL A 37 7.41 0.79 0.58
CA VAL A 37 7.13 -0.42 -0.20
C VAL A 37 8.40 -1.26 -0.35
N ARG A 38 8.31 -2.55 -0.05
CA ARG A 38 9.37 -3.54 -0.20
C ARG A 38 9.05 -4.49 -1.34
N GLN A 39 10.00 -5.38 -1.66
CA GLN A 39 9.81 -6.34 -2.76
C GLN A 39 8.87 -7.48 -2.36
N GLU A 40 8.77 -7.77 -1.07
CA GLU A 40 7.88 -8.79 -0.49
C GLU A 40 6.43 -8.33 -0.23
N ASP A 41 6.17 -7.02 -0.30
CA ASP A 41 4.83 -6.44 -0.10
C ASP A 41 3.91 -6.66 -1.32
#